data_AF-A0A8T7DM44-F1
#
_entry.id   AF-A0A8T7DM44-F1
#
_cell.length_a   1.000
_cell.length_b   1.000
_cell.length_c   1.000
_cell.angle_alpha   90.00
_cell.angle_beta   90.00
_cell.angle_gamma   90.00
#
_symmetry.space_group_name_H-M   'P 1'
#
loop_
_entity.id
_entity.type
_entity.pdbx_description
1 polymer ?
#
loop_
_entity_poly.entity_id
_entity_poly.type
_entity_poly.pdbx_seq_one_letter_code
_entity_poly.pdbx_strand_id
1 'polypeptide(L)'
;MKKIIPGTDLEFEIPQDWWLFCDMNIWNVGDYKYYPHNGSLRETKFANINHIEPPTRDNGIPTFKKFELVPILLAFTSPECALPPVEVSVYNSGPYKYSVTKGYHRYYASLAVGYAMLPIVVTRTIAL
;
A
#
# COMPACT_ATOMS: atom_id res chain seq x y z
N MET A 1 -9.39 -11.84 6.55
CA MET A 1 -8.59 -11.15 7.59
C MET A 1 -8.88 -9.66 7.52
N LYS A 2 -9.51 -9.13 8.56
CA LYS A 2 -9.95 -7.74 8.64
C LYS A 2 -8.87 -6.84 9.25
N LYS A 3 -8.72 -5.64 8.72
CA LYS A 3 -7.79 -4.60 9.21
C LYS A 3 -8.51 -3.26 9.25
N ILE A 4 -8.19 -2.47 10.28
CA ILE A 4 -8.61 -1.07 10.40
C ILE A 4 -7.61 -0.21 9.63
N ILE A 5 -8.12 0.76 8.89
CA ILE A 5 -7.31 1.75 8.18
C ILE A 5 -6.86 2.82 9.18
N PRO A 6 -5.54 3.06 9.34
CA PRO A 6 -5.03 4.03 10.31
C PRO A 6 -5.64 5.42 10.16
N GLY A 7 -6.01 6.03 11.29
CA GLY A 7 -6.61 7.36 11.34
C GLY A 7 -8.06 7.42 10.87
N THR A 8 -8.74 6.28 10.71
CA THR A 8 -10.15 6.19 10.34
C THR A 8 -10.83 5.04 11.09
N ASP A 9 -12.17 5.01 11.09
CA ASP A 9 -12.97 3.87 11.58
C ASP A 9 -13.32 2.86 10.47
N LEU A 10 -12.68 2.97 9.31
CA LEU A 10 -12.96 2.11 8.16
C LEU A 10 -12.15 0.82 8.22
N GLU A 11 -12.79 -0.28 7.84
CA GLU A 11 -12.17 -1.59 7.72
C GLU A 11 -11.99 -2.00 6.26
N PHE A 12 -10.97 -2.82 6.01
CA PHE A 12 -10.84 -3.59 4.78
C PHE A 12 -10.54 -5.05 5.10
N GLU A 13 -10.90 -5.94 4.18
CA GLU A 13 -10.68 -7.37 4.33
C GLU A 13 -9.90 -7.96 3.17
N ILE A 14 -8.78 -8.62 3.49
CA ILE A 14 -8.11 -9.54 2.57
C ILE A 14 -8.65 -10.95 2.83
N PRO A 15 -9.20 -11.65 1.82
CA PRO A 15 -9.69 -13.02 1.97
C PRO A 15 -8.65 -13.95 2.61
N GLN A 16 -9.09 -14.76 3.57
CA GLN A 16 -8.19 -15.60 4.37
C GLN A 16 -7.45 -16.63 3.52
N ASP A 17 -8.11 -17.20 2.51
CA ASP A 17 -7.51 -18.16 1.59
C ASP A 17 -6.38 -17.52 0.77
N TRP A 18 -6.49 -16.25 0.39
CA TRP A 18 -5.43 -15.53 -0.34
C TRP A 18 -4.25 -15.21 0.58
N TRP A 19 -4.54 -14.81 1.81
CA TRP A 19 -3.52 -14.54 2.83
C TRP A 19 -2.70 -15.79 3.16
N LEU A 20 -3.38 -16.92 3.35
CA LEU A 20 -2.74 -18.23 3.58
C LEU A 20 -1.97 -18.71 2.36
N PHE A 21 -2.52 -18.56 1.15
CA PHE A 21 -1.86 -18.97 -0.09
C PHE A 21 -0.51 -18.26 -0.30
N CYS A 22 -0.37 -17.03 0.17
CA CYS A 22 0.87 -16.25 0.08
C CYS A 22 1.80 -16.42 1.29
N ASP A 23 1.53 -17.38 2.19
CA ASP A 23 2.30 -17.62 3.42
C ASP A 23 2.44 -16.40 4.34
N MET A 24 1.46 -15.50 4.31
CA MET A 24 1.54 -14.23 5.04
C MET A 24 1.42 -14.37 6.57
N ASN A 25 1.10 -15.56 7.07
CA ASN A 25 1.08 -15.86 8.51
C ASN A 25 2.49 -16.01 9.10
N ILE A 26 3.46 -16.45 8.29
CA ILE A 26 4.86 -16.59 8.70
C ILE A 26 5.69 -15.39 8.26
N TRP A 27 5.13 -14.54 7.39
CA TRP A 27 5.76 -13.29 7.00
C TRP A 27 5.88 -12.34 8.20
N ASN A 28 7.09 -11.83 8.41
CA ASN A 28 7.36 -10.79 9.38
C ASN A 28 8.05 -9.62 8.69
N VAL A 29 7.52 -8.41 8.93
CA VAL A 29 8.09 -7.15 8.45
C VAL A 29 9.54 -6.96 8.91
N GLY A 30 9.94 -7.57 10.04
CA GLY A 30 11.30 -7.51 10.56
C GLY A 30 11.76 -6.06 10.76
N ASP A 31 13.00 -5.77 10.38
CA ASP A 31 13.57 -4.42 10.39
C ASP A 31 13.13 -3.57 9.18
N TYR A 32 12.47 -4.17 8.18
CA TYR A 32 12.11 -3.48 6.94
C TYR A 32 10.89 -2.59 7.16
N LYS A 33 11.05 -1.27 6.96
CA LYS A 33 9.93 -0.33 7.15
C LYS A 33 8.99 -0.24 5.93
N TYR A 34 9.38 -0.82 4.80
CA TYR A 34 8.71 -0.73 3.50
C TYR A 34 9.05 -1.96 2.63
N TYR A 35 8.28 -2.19 1.56
CA TYR A 35 8.53 -3.29 0.62
C TYR A 35 9.69 -3.02 -0.36
N PRO A 36 10.44 -4.05 -0.81
CA PRO A 36 11.46 -3.89 -1.85
C PRO A 36 10.90 -3.30 -3.14
N HIS A 37 11.54 -2.25 -3.67
CA HIS A 37 11.06 -1.56 -4.87
C HIS A 37 12.11 -1.46 -5.98
N ASN A 38 11.65 -1.40 -7.23
CA ASN A 38 12.50 -1.27 -8.43
C ASN A 38 12.56 0.16 -8.98
N GLY A 39 11.93 1.13 -8.32
CA GLY A 39 12.00 2.55 -8.71
C GLY A 39 13.39 3.17 -8.58
N SER A 40 13.66 4.20 -9.40
CA SER A 40 14.87 5.03 -9.27
C SER A 40 14.93 5.65 -7.87
N LEU A 41 16.05 5.46 -7.16
CA LEU A 41 16.29 6.05 -5.84
C LEU A 41 16.26 7.59 -5.85
N ARG A 42 16.46 8.23 -7.01
CA ARG A 42 16.42 9.70 -7.14
C ARG A 42 14.99 10.25 -7.15
N GLU A 43 14.03 9.46 -7.60
CA GLU A 43 12.63 9.88 -7.78
C GLU A 43 11.72 9.28 -6.70
N THR A 44 12.11 8.15 -6.13
CA THR A 44 11.36 7.46 -5.09
C THR A 44 11.60 8.11 -3.73
N LYS A 45 10.53 8.50 -3.06
CA LYS A 45 10.53 8.98 -1.67
C LYS A 45 9.88 7.94 -0.78
N PHE A 46 10.18 7.96 0.50
CA PHE A 46 9.51 7.12 1.49
C PHE A 46 8.59 8.00 2.34
N ALA A 47 7.29 7.75 2.26
CA ALA A 47 6.29 8.47 3.05
C ALA A 47 5.79 7.58 4.19
N ASN A 48 5.55 8.17 5.36
CA ASN A 48 4.82 7.48 6.42
C ASN A 48 3.40 7.19 5.91
N ILE A 49 2.96 5.94 6.05
CA ILE A 49 1.69 5.50 5.50
C ILE A 49 0.48 6.25 6.09
N ASN A 50 0.60 6.76 7.32
CA ASN A 50 -0.43 7.57 7.99
C ASN A 50 -0.56 8.98 7.40
N HIS A 51 0.42 9.44 6.62
CA HIS A 51 0.34 10.73 5.90
C HIS A 51 -0.28 10.59 4.51
N ILE A 52 -0.65 9.37 4.11
CA ILE A 52 -1.24 9.07 2.82
C ILE A 52 -2.73 8.81 3.04
N GLU A 53 -3.56 9.60 2.38
CA GLU A 53 -5.00 9.42 2.39
C GLU A 53 -5.35 8.00 1.88
N PRO A 54 -6.15 7.24 2.65
CA PRO A 54 -6.59 5.92 2.23
C PRO A 54 -7.42 6.02 0.94
N PRO A 55 -7.00 5.38 -0.17
CA PRO A 55 -7.73 5.47 -1.42
C PRO A 55 -9.05 4.72 -1.34
N THR A 56 -10.14 5.37 -1.68
CA THR A 56 -11.47 4.77 -1.69
C THR A 56 -11.82 4.20 -3.07
N ARG A 57 -12.87 3.38 -3.10
CA ARG A 57 -13.52 2.91 -4.33
C ARG A 57 -15.01 3.19 -4.24
N ASP A 58 -15.64 3.29 -5.41
CA ASP A 58 -17.09 3.43 -5.49
C ASP A 58 -17.79 2.21 -4.90
N ASN A 59 -18.97 2.46 -4.32
CA ASN A 59 -19.80 1.43 -3.72
C ASN A 59 -20.15 0.34 -4.74
N GLY A 60 -20.08 -0.92 -4.31
CA GLY A 60 -20.37 -2.09 -5.15
C GLY A 60 -19.19 -2.60 -5.98
N ILE A 61 -18.06 -1.88 -6.03
CA ILE A 61 -16.83 -2.39 -6.62
C ILE A 61 -16.08 -3.21 -5.55
N PRO A 62 -15.74 -4.48 -5.81
CA PRO A 62 -14.93 -5.27 -4.89
C PRO A 62 -13.63 -4.54 -4.53
N THR A 63 -13.29 -4.51 -3.24
CA THR A 63 -12.08 -3.85 -2.74
C THR A 63 -10.84 -4.41 -3.43
N PHE A 64 -10.75 -5.74 -3.57
CA PHE A 64 -9.60 -6.41 -4.16
C PHE A 64 -10.00 -7.43 -5.21
N LYS A 65 -9.16 -7.57 -6.25
CA LYS A 65 -9.20 -8.70 -7.18
C LYS A 65 -8.04 -9.63 -6.87
N LYS A 66 -8.30 -10.95 -6.81
CA LYS A 66 -7.29 -11.97 -6.46
C LYS A 66 -6.01 -11.82 -7.29
N PHE A 67 -6.16 -11.73 -8.61
CA PHE A 67 -5.05 -11.62 -9.56
C PHE A 67 -4.28 -10.30 -9.48
N GLU A 68 -4.81 -9.27 -8.84
CA GLU A 68 -4.10 -8.00 -8.62
C GLU A 68 -3.39 -7.98 -7.26
N LEU A 69 -4.00 -8.56 -6.21
CA LEU A 69 -3.47 -8.52 -4.85
C LEU A 69 -2.49 -9.66 -4.53
N VAL A 70 -2.78 -10.90 -4.95
CA VAL A 70 -1.95 -12.08 -4.64
C VAL A 70 -0.51 -11.93 -5.14
N PRO A 71 -0.25 -11.47 -6.38
CA PRO A 71 1.13 -11.25 -6.84
C PRO A 71 1.89 -10.21 -6.02
N ILE A 72 1.20 -9.21 -5.46
CA ILE A 72 1.81 -8.20 -4.60
C ILE A 72 2.23 -8.83 -3.27
N LEU A 73 1.37 -9.64 -2.65
CA LEU A 73 1.68 -10.33 -1.40
C LEU A 73 2.85 -11.31 -1.60
N LEU A 74 2.86 -12.08 -2.68
CA LEU A 74 3.99 -12.97 -3.03
C LEU A 74 5.28 -12.19 -3.30
N ALA A 75 5.19 -10.99 -3.88
CA ALA A 75 6.36 -10.16 -4.11
C ALA A 75 6.96 -9.60 -2.82
N PHE A 76 6.18 -9.45 -1.74
CA PHE A 76 6.73 -9.08 -0.44
C PHE A 76 7.58 -10.21 0.15
N THR A 77 7.18 -11.46 -0.04
CA THR A 77 7.85 -12.63 0.56
C THR A 77 9.04 -13.14 -0.25
N SER A 78 9.15 -12.75 -1.52
CA SER A 78 10.25 -13.17 -2.40
C SER A 78 11.42 -12.17 -2.39
N PRO A 79 12.65 -12.60 -2.06
CA PRO A 79 13.82 -11.72 -2.01
C PRO A 79 14.27 -11.23 -3.39
N GLU A 80 13.84 -11.90 -4.46
CA GLU A 80 14.16 -11.54 -5.85
C GLU A 80 13.12 -10.59 -6.46
N CYS A 81 12.00 -10.38 -5.77
CA CYS A 81 10.92 -9.55 -6.27
C CYS A 81 11.07 -8.10 -5.79
N ALA A 82 10.69 -7.19 -6.67
CA ALA A 82 10.59 -5.78 -6.35
C ALA A 82 9.35 -5.20 -7.01
N LEU A 83 8.64 -4.35 -6.30
CA LEU A 83 7.41 -3.73 -6.77
C LEU A 83 7.64 -2.27 -7.16
N PRO A 84 6.88 -1.73 -8.13
CA PRO A 84 6.96 -0.30 -8.40
C PRO A 84 6.49 0.52 -7.18
N PRO A 85 7.00 1.74 -7.01
CA PRO A 85 6.47 2.66 -6.00
C PRO A 85 4.98 2.97 -6.24
N VAL A 86 4.33 3.50 -5.22
CA VAL A 86 2.96 4.01 -5.31
C VAL A 86 3.01 5.43 -5.88
N GLU A 87 2.26 5.68 -6.94
CA GLU A 87 2.16 7.02 -7.50
C GLU A 87 1.16 7.82 -6.66
N VAL A 88 1.55 9.03 -6.28
CA VAL A 88 0.75 9.91 -5.43
C VAL A 88 0.69 11.33 -5.97
N SER A 89 -0.40 12.02 -5.66
CA SER A 89 -0.45 13.48 -5.70
C SER A 89 -0.12 14.04 -4.32
N VAL A 90 0.44 15.26 -4.25
CA VAL A 90 0.67 15.98 -2.99
C VAL A 90 -0.45 16.98 -2.75
N TYR A 91 -0.99 17.00 -1.53
CA TYR A 91 -1.91 18.03 -1.07
C TYR A 91 -1.15 19.24 -0.50
N ASN A 92 -1.67 20.44 -0.74
CA ASN A 92 -1.13 21.67 -0.16
C ASN A 92 -1.61 21.92 1.29
N SER A 93 -2.70 21.30 1.71
CA SER A 93 -3.30 21.45 3.04
C SER A 93 -4.14 20.21 3.40
N GLY A 94 -4.68 20.17 4.63
CA GLY A 94 -5.54 19.08 5.08
C GLY A 94 -4.84 18.03 5.96
N PRO A 95 -5.57 16.99 6.40
CA PRO A 95 -5.07 16.00 7.37
C PRO A 95 -4.06 15.02 6.76
N TYR A 96 -4.10 14.85 5.44
CA TYR A 96 -3.18 13.99 4.70
C TYR A 96 -2.26 14.84 3.82
N LYS A 97 -1.03 14.36 3.61
CA LYS A 97 -0.05 15.02 2.74
C LYS A 97 -0.10 14.50 1.31
N TYR A 98 -0.56 13.26 1.12
CA TYR A 98 -0.55 12.58 -0.16
C TYR A 98 -1.89 11.91 -0.44
N SER A 99 -2.23 11.76 -1.72
CA SER A 99 -3.35 10.93 -2.19
C SER A 99 -2.86 9.96 -3.24
N VAL A 100 -3.28 8.69 -3.14
CA VAL A 100 -2.84 7.63 -4.06
C VAL A 100 -3.52 7.80 -5.42
N THR A 101 -2.73 8.00 -6.48
CA THR A 101 -3.23 8.00 -7.86
C THR A 101 -3.10 6.63 -8.53
N LYS A 102 -2.06 5.86 -8.19
CA LYS A 102 -1.85 4.50 -8.69
C LYS A 102 -1.11 3.65 -7.69
N GLY A 103 -1.54 2.40 -7.54
CA GLY A 103 -0.98 1.48 -6.55
C GLY A 103 -1.91 1.17 -5.39
N TYR A 104 -3.22 1.31 -5.58
CA TYR A 104 -4.29 0.94 -4.63
C TYR A 104 -3.99 -0.36 -3.86
N HIS A 105 -3.75 -1.47 -4.58
CA HIS A 105 -3.48 -2.76 -3.96
C HIS A 105 -2.15 -2.78 -3.17
N ARG A 106 -1.12 -2.06 -3.63
CA ARG A 106 0.17 -1.97 -2.92
C ARG A 106 0.03 -1.18 -1.62
N TYR A 107 -0.77 -0.11 -1.61
CA TYR A 107 -1.08 0.63 -0.39
C TYR A 107 -1.74 -0.28 0.65
N TYR A 108 -2.85 -0.94 0.29
CA TYR A 108 -3.59 -1.80 1.23
C TYR A 108 -2.82 -3.06 1.63
N ALA A 109 -2.07 -3.68 0.72
CA ALA A 109 -1.19 -4.80 1.06
C ALA A 109 -0.13 -4.34 2.07
N SER A 110 0.47 -3.16 1.87
CA SER A 110 1.48 -2.61 2.79
C SER A 110 0.91 -2.35 4.19
N LEU A 111 -0.30 -1.79 4.27
CA LEU A 111 -1.03 -1.66 5.54
C LEU A 111 -1.29 -3.02 6.18
N ALA A 112 -1.75 -3.99 5.40
CA ALA A 112 -2.15 -5.30 5.92
C ALA A 112 -0.98 -6.06 6.55
N VAL A 113 0.21 -5.95 5.95
CA VAL A 113 1.42 -6.58 6.47
C VAL A 113 2.10 -5.79 7.57
N GLY A 114 1.77 -4.50 7.71
CA GLY A 114 2.26 -3.64 8.79
C GLY A 114 3.49 -2.79 8.42
N TYR A 115 3.71 -2.48 7.15
CA TYR A 115 4.73 -1.50 6.77
C TYR A 115 4.36 -0.10 7.26
N ALA A 116 5.30 0.56 7.93
CA ALA A 116 5.14 1.94 8.41
C ALA A 116 5.40 2.99 7.32
N MET A 117 6.17 2.62 6.30
CA MET A 117 6.60 3.49 5.21
C MET A 117 6.17 2.90 3.86
N LEU A 118 5.85 3.79 2.92
CA LEU A 118 5.49 3.43 1.55
C LEU A 118 6.49 4.08 0.58
N PRO A 119 7.09 3.32 -0.34
CA PRO A 119 7.82 3.88 -1.47
C PRO A 119 6.82 4.60 -2.40
N ILE A 120 7.04 5.88 -2.65
CA ILE A 120 6.15 6.73 -3.44
C ILE A 120 6.89 7.50 -4.53
N VAL A 121 6.18 7.86 -5.60
CA VAL A 121 6.60 8.84 -6.58
C VAL A 121 5.52 9.92 -6.69
N VAL A 122 5.91 11.19 -6.56
CA VAL A 122 4.99 12.31 -6.68
C VAL A 122 4.80 12.65 -8.15
N THR A 123 3.58 12.56 -8.65
CA THR A 123 3.27 12.81 -10.07
C THR A 123 2.69 14.20 -10.32
N ARG A 124 2.07 14.82 -9.31
CA ARG A 124 1.54 16.19 -9.38
C ARG A 124 1.27 16.79 -8.00
N THR A 125 1.06 18.10 -7.98
CA THR A 125 0.60 18.86 -6.81
C THR A 125 -0.86 19.26 -6.99
N ILE A 126 -1.66 19.10 -5.94
CA ILE A 126 -3.07 19.51 -5.89
C ILE A 126 -3.16 20.77 -5.03
N ALA A 127 -3.57 21.89 -5.65
CA ALA A 127 -4.03 23.05 -4.90
C ALA A 127 -5.45 22.75 -4.39
N LEU A 128 -5.59 22.70 -3.07
CA LEU A 128 -6.89 22.63 -2.39
C LEU A 128 -7.42 24.05 -2.20
#